data_AF-A0A529I7N5-F1
#
_entry.id   AF-A0A529I7N5-F1
#
_cell.length_a   1.000
_cell.length_b   1.000
_cell.length_c   1.000
_cell.angle_alpha   90.00
_cell.angle_beta   90.00
_cell.angle_gamma   90.00
#
_symmetry.space_group_name_H-M   'P 1'
#
loop_
_entity.id
_entity.type
_entity.pdbx_description
1 polymer ?
#
loop_
_entity_poly.entity_id
_entity_poly.type
_entity_poly.pdbx_seq_one_letter_code
_entity_poly.pdbx_strand_id
1 'polypeptide(L)'
;MSNATADSVPLVVARLPGVLIDLFPGAPRRVELPASTTKEMIDGLDARWPGMRDRICDSRPAIRRHMNVFVDGERATLETRLAPGT
;
A
#
# COMPACT_ATOMS: atom_id res chain seq x y z
N MET A 1 -2.64 -21.01 29.35
CA MET A 1 -2.95 -19.57 29.13
C MET A 1 -2.46 -19.23 27.74
N SER A 2 -3.32 -19.40 26.74
CA SER A 2 -2.98 -19.13 25.34
C SER A 2 -3.20 -17.63 25.10
N ASN A 3 -2.12 -16.84 25.12
CA ASN A 3 -2.20 -15.46 24.67
C ASN A 3 -2.12 -15.50 23.14
N ALA A 4 -3.27 -15.66 22.49
CA ALA A 4 -3.40 -15.31 21.09
C ALA A 4 -3.13 -13.80 21.02
N THR A 5 -1.91 -13.42 20.63
CA THR A 5 -1.67 -12.08 20.10
C THR A 5 -2.72 -11.86 19.04
N ALA A 6 -3.68 -10.96 19.30
CA ALA A 6 -4.53 -10.46 18.26
C ALA A 6 -3.57 -9.98 17.15
N ASP A 7 -3.64 -10.59 15.97
CA ASP A 7 -2.94 -10.13 14.77
C ASP A 7 -3.51 -8.75 14.44
N SER A 8 -3.03 -7.72 15.14
CA SER A 8 -3.41 -6.35 14.88
C SER A 8 -2.77 -5.95 13.56
N VAL A 9 -3.61 -5.64 12.57
CA VAL A 9 -3.14 -5.11 11.29
C VAL A 9 -2.30 -3.85 11.57
N PRO A 10 -1.02 -3.81 11.17
CA PRO A 10 -0.12 -2.73 11.55
C PRO A 10 -0.49 -1.44 10.82
N LEU A 11 -0.24 -0.31 11.49
CA LEU A 11 -0.41 1.02 10.91
C LEU A 11 0.86 1.41 10.15
N VAL A 12 0.71 1.73 8.87
CA VAL A 12 1.82 1.99 7.94
C VAL A 12 1.63 3.34 7.25
N VAL A 13 2.71 3.86 6.66
CA VAL A 13 2.73 5.14 5.95
C VAL A 13 3.06 4.96 4.47
N ALA A 14 2.03 5.03 3.61
CA ALA A 14 2.23 5.07 2.18
C ALA A 14 2.67 6.48 1.73
N ARG A 15 3.78 6.56 0.99
CA ARG A 15 4.23 7.80 0.33
C ARG A 15 3.91 7.74 -1.17
N LEU A 16 3.03 8.63 -1.62
CA LEU A 16 2.58 8.65 -3.00
C LEU A 16 3.46 9.58 -3.86
N PRO A 17 3.87 9.15 -5.08
CA PRO A 17 4.54 10.04 -6.02
C PRO A 17 3.56 11.12 -6.53
N GLY A 18 4.10 12.27 -6.95
CA GLY A 18 3.31 13.42 -7.42
C GLY A 18 2.32 13.04 -8.52
N VAL A 19 2.75 12.20 -9.49
CA VAL A 19 1.89 11.75 -10.58
C VAL A 19 0.63 11.01 -10.12
N LEU A 20 0.67 10.26 -9.02
CA LEU A 20 -0.55 9.63 -8.50
C LEU A 20 -1.46 10.67 -7.85
N ILE A 21 -0.90 11.68 -7.18
CA ILE A 21 -1.69 12.74 -6.56
C ILE A 21 -2.41 13.57 -7.62
N ASP A 22 -1.74 13.87 -8.74
CA ASP A 22 -2.33 14.60 -9.85
C ASP A 22 -3.49 13.83 -10.50
N LEU A 23 -3.40 12.48 -10.54
CA LEU A 23 -4.44 11.60 -11.07
C LEU A 23 -5.62 11.38 -10.10
N PHE A 24 -5.39 11.55 -8.79
CA PHE A 24 -6.38 11.30 -7.74
C PHE A 24 -6.55 12.54 -6.85
N PRO A 25 -7.36 13.53 -7.28
CA PRO A 25 -7.59 14.75 -6.51
C PRO A 25 -8.02 14.47 -5.07
N GLY A 26 -7.39 15.15 -4.12
CA GLY A 26 -7.63 14.96 -2.68
C GLY A 26 -6.75 13.87 -2.03
N ALA A 27 -5.96 13.11 -2.80
CA ALA A 27 -4.97 12.21 -2.23
C ALA A 27 -3.76 13.01 -1.67
N PRO A 28 -3.39 12.85 -0.39
CA PRO A 28 -2.21 13.49 0.15
C PRO A 28 -0.93 12.73 -0.23
N ARG A 29 0.23 13.39 -0.13
CA ARG A 29 1.55 12.74 -0.36
C ARG A 29 1.85 11.61 0.63
N ARG A 30 1.28 11.67 1.82
CA ARG A 30 1.52 10.75 2.93
C ARG A 30 0.17 10.25 3.43
N VAL A 31 -0.06 8.95 3.36
CA VAL A 31 -1.30 8.31 3.78
C VAL A 31 -0.99 7.32 4.89
N GLU A 32 -1.66 7.47 6.02
CA GLU A 32 -1.61 6.51 7.13
C GLU A 32 -2.82 5.59 7.06
N LEU A 33 -2.58 4.28 7.11
CA LEU A 33 -3.60 3.25 6.96
C LEU A 33 -3.17 1.91 7.55
N PRO A 34 -4.11 1.10 8.06
CA PRO A 34 -3.81 -0.26 8.49
C PRO A 34 -3.58 -1.17 7.27
N ALA A 35 -2.46 -1.89 7.21
CA ALA A 35 -2.19 -2.91 6.20
C ALA A 35 -1.11 -3.90 6.64
N SER A 36 -1.34 -5.20 6.48
CA SER A 36 -0.36 -6.25 6.79
C SER A 36 0.57 -6.58 5.62
N THR A 37 0.16 -6.22 4.41
CA THR A 37 0.90 -6.46 3.16
C THR A 37 0.83 -5.26 2.23
N THR A 38 1.76 -5.17 1.29
CA THR A 38 1.72 -4.17 0.20
C THR A 38 0.42 -4.26 -0.59
N LYS A 39 -0.13 -5.46 -0.82
CA LYS A 39 -1.45 -5.64 -1.45
C LYS A 39 -2.56 -4.96 -0.64
N GLU A 40 -2.65 -5.25 0.65
CA GLU A 40 -3.68 -4.65 1.53
C GLU A 40 -3.55 -3.13 1.59
N MET A 41 -2.31 -2.61 1.61
CA MET A 41 -2.06 -1.18 1.56
C MET A 41 -2.61 -0.57 0.27
N ILE A 42 -2.33 -1.19 -0.90
CA ILE A 42 -2.84 -0.71 -2.19
C ILE A 42 -4.37 -0.81 -2.26
N ASP A 43 -4.96 -1.90 -1.77
CA ASP A 43 -6.42 -2.05 -1.74
C ASP A 43 -7.07 -1.00 -0.82
N GLY A 44 -6.42 -0.66 0.30
CA GLY A 44 -6.86 0.42 1.19
C GLY A 44 -6.73 1.82 0.60
N LEU A 45 -5.70 2.06 -0.22
CA LEU A 45 -5.58 3.28 -1.02
C LEU A 45 -6.70 3.37 -2.07
N ASP A 46 -7.00 2.27 -2.75
CA ASP A 46 -8.07 2.21 -3.76
C ASP A 46 -9.45 2.45 -3.15
N ALA A 47 -9.72 1.92 -1.95
CA ALA A 47 -10.97 2.18 -1.23
C ALA A 47 -11.18 3.68 -0.92
N ARG A 48 -10.09 4.43 -0.69
CA ARG A 48 -10.13 5.88 -0.43
C ARG A 48 -10.13 6.70 -1.73
N TRP A 49 -9.43 6.22 -2.76
CA TRP A 49 -9.31 6.85 -4.08
C TRP A 49 -9.55 5.79 -5.18
N PRO A 50 -10.81 5.54 -5.56
CA PRO A 50 -11.18 4.47 -6.49
C PRO A 50 -10.43 4.53 -7.82
N GLY A 51 -9.84 3.41 -8.23
CA GLY A 51 -9.04 3.26 -9.45
C GLY A 51 -7.54 3.45 -9.24
N MET A 52 -7.08 3.78 -8.02
CA MET A 52 -5.66 3.89 -7.69
C MET A 52 -4.95 2.54 -7.82
N ARG A 53 -5.60 1.45 -7.43
CA ARG A 53 -5.05 0.10 -7.61
C ARG A 53 -4.79 -0.18 -9.08
N ASP A 54 -5.69 0.20 -9.99
CA ASP A 54 -5.52 -0.04 -11.43
C ASP A 54 -4.38 0.79 -12.04
N ARG A 55 -3.93 1.85 -11.37
CA ARG A 55 -2.74 2.62 -11.78
C ARG A 55 -1.45 1.99 -11.27
N ILE A 56 -1.49 1.26 -10.15
CA ILE A 56 -0.31 0.64 -9.53
C ILE A 56 -0.11 -0.80 -10.02
N CYS A 57 -1.20 -1.56 -10.07
CA CYS A 57 -1.24 -2.97 -10.44
C CYS A 57 -1.72 -3.15 -11.88
N ASP A 58 -1.29 -4.24 -12.53
CA ASP A 58 -1.84 -4.65 -13.82
C ASP A 58 -3.07 -5.56 -13.66
N SER A 59 -3.57 -6.12 -14.77
CA SER A 59 -4.74 -6.99 -14.77
C SER A 59 -4.49 -8.37 -14.17
N ARG A 60 -3.22 -8.80 -14.12
CA ARG A 60 -2.74 -9.88 -13.26
C ARG A 60 -2.41 -9.23 -11.91
N PRO A 61 -2.62 -9.91 -10.77
CA PRO A 61 -2.36 -9.33 -9.45
C PRO A 61 -0.85 -9.16 -9.22
N ALA A 62 -0.24 -8.18 -9.88
CA ALA A 62 1.16 -7.82 -9.86
C ALA A 62 1.30 -6.30 -10.02
N ILE A 63 2.36 -5.74 -9.45
CA ILE A 63 2.73 -4.33 -9.65
C ILE A 63 3.15 -4.16 -11.11
N ARG A 64 2.64 -3.11 -11.78
CA ARG A 64 2.96 -2.81 -13.18
C ARG A 64 4.48 -2.69 -13.35
N ARG A 65 5.01 -3.21 -14.46
CA ARG A 65 6.47 -3.18 -14.78
C ARG A 65 7.15 -1.80 -14.69
N HIS A 66 6.38 -0.72 -14.86
CA HIS A 66 6.88 0.67 -14.84
C HIS A 66 6.71 1.34 -13.47
N MET A 67 6.06 0.67 -12.53
CA MET A 67 5.86 1.10 -11.16
C MET A 67 6.78 0.29 -10.25
N ASN A 68 7.36 0.95 -9.26
CA ASN A 68 8.08 0.28 -8.20
C ASN A 68 7.45 0.70 -6.87
N VAL A 69 7.20 -0.28 -6.01
CA VAL A 69 6.88 -0.04 -4.61
C VAL A 69 8.10 -0.42 -3.81
N PHE A 70 8.45 0.42 -2.83
CA PHE A 70 9.56 0.17 -1.93
C PHE A 70 9.03 0.13 -0.50
N VAL A 71 9.53 -0.82 0.28
CA VAL A 71 9.24 -1.00 1.70
C VAL A 71 10.59 -0.96 2.40
N ASP A 72 10.79 0.03 3.28
CA ASP A 72 12.06 0.26 3.98
C ASP A 72 13.30 0.31 3.07
N GLY A 73 13.14 0.88 1.87
CA GLY A 73 14.22 1.04 0.88
C GLY A 73 14.40 -0.15 -0.08
N GLU A 74 13.76 -1.27 0.19
CA GLU A 74 13.85 -2.49 -0.64
C GLU A 74 12.65 -2.61 -1.59
N ARG A 75 12.89 -3.16 -2.78
CA ARG A 75 11.82 -3.36 -3.76
C ARG A 75 10.82 -4.39 -3.25
N ALA A 76 9.55 -4.02 -3.21
CA ALA A 76 8.46 -4.85 -2.72
C ALA A 76 7.65 -5.50 -3.84
N THR A 77 7.00 -6.60 -3.49
CA THR A 77 5.93 -7.23 -4.26
C THR A 77 4.60 -7.05 -3.53
N LEU A 78 3.49 -7.50 -4.12
CA LEU A 78 2.20 -7.44 -3.44
C LEU A 78 2.16 -8.26 -2.15
N GLU A 79 2.95 -9.33 -2.06
CA GLU A 79 3.01 -10.23 -0.91
C GLU A 79 3.96 -9.76 0.19
N THR A 80 4.73 -8.70 -0.05
CA THR A 80 5.66 -8.15 0.95
C THR A 80 4.89 -7.74 2.21
N ARG A 81 5.27 -8.33 3.34
CA ARG A 81 4.75 -8.03 4.68
C ARG A 81 5.17 -6.64 5.10
N LEU A 82 4.29 -5.92 5.77
CA LEU A 82 4.56 -4.60 6.33
C LEU A 82 4.64 -4.68 7.85
N ALA A 83 5.57 -3.92 8.43
CA ALA A 83 5.70 -3.78 9.87
C ALA A 83 5.09 -2.44 10.33
N PRO A 84 4.71 -2.30 11.62
CA PRO A 84 4.29 -1.02 12.15
C PRO A 84 5.34 0.08 11.93
N GLY A 85 4.91 1.23 11.43
CA GLY A 85 5.77 2.41 11.25
C GLY A 85 6.65 2.40 10.00
N THR A 86 6.56 1.35 9.16
CA THR A 86 7.10 1.34 7.80
C THR A 86 6.45 2.41 6.91
#